data_AF-A0A6B1A8Q6-F1
#
_entry.id   AF-A0A6B1A8Q6-F1
#
_cell.length_a   1.000
_cell.length_b   1.000
_cell.length_c   1.000
_cell.angle_alpha   90.00
_cell.angle_beta   90.00
_cell.angle_gamma   90.00
#
_symmetry.space_group_name_H-M   'P 1'
#
loop_
_entity.id
_entity.type
_entity.pdbx_description
1 polymer ?
#
loop_
_entity_poly.entity_id
_entity_poly.type
_entity_poly.pdbx_seq_one_letter_code
_entity_poly.pdbx_strand_id
1 'polypeptide(L)' 'MLLVTRKDQESPEALIRRFNKMVQRDGVLQESRRRRRFISNREKQRQAERRAARRRRRAMVKVRRPRMPR' A
#
# COMPACT_ATOMS: atom_id res chain seq x y z
N MET A 1 -9.98 5.97 11.08
CA MET A 1 -9.65 7.41 11.20
C MET A 1 -8.16 7.49 11.48
N LEU A 2 -7.39 8.21 10.67
CA LEU A 2 -5.93 8.16 10.68
C LEU A 2 -5.37 9.46 11.23
N LEU A 3 -4.66 9.40 12.37
CA LEU A 3 -4.06 10.55 13.02
C LEU A 3 -2.53 10.46 12.93
N VAL A 4 -1.89 11.53 12.45
CA VAL A 4 -0.44 11.65 12.39
C VAL A 4 -0.04 12.95 13.07
N THR A 5 0.66 12.82 14.21
CA THR A 5 1.23 13.96 14.92
C THR A 5 2.66 14.22 14.46
N ARG A 6 3.00 15.51 14.37
CA ARG A 6 4.35 15.99 14.08
C ARG A 6 5.24 15.71 15.29
N LYS A 7 6.48 15.28 15.02
CA LYS A 7 7.51 15.14 16.06
C LYS A 7 8.37 16.41 16.12
N ASP A 8 8.94 16.68 17.29
CA ASP A 8 9.65 17.94 17.56
C ASP A 8 10.87 18.16 16.65
N GLN A 9 11.58 17.09 16.27
CA GLN A 9 12.77 17.14 15.40
C GLN A 9 12.52 16.59 13.98
N GLU A 10 11.30 16.70 13.45
CA GLU A 10 10.96 16.18 12.13
C GLU A 10 10.91 17.29 11.06
N SER A 11 11.56 17.05 9.91
CA SER A 11 11.40 17.92 8.74
C SER A 11 9.99 17.80 8.15
N PRO A 12 9.44 18.86 7.54
CA PRO A 12 8.12 18.81 6.91
C PRO A 12 7.95 17.66 5.90
N GLU A 13 8.99 17.35 5.12
CA GLU A 13 8.89 16.25 4.14
C GLU A 13 8.86 14.87 4.80
N ALA A 14 9.57 14.69 5.92
CA ALA A 14 9.55 13.43 6.66
C ALA A 14 8.14 13.15 7.22
N LEU A 15 7.44 14.19 7.70
CA LEU A 15 6.06 14.09 8.14
C LEU A 15 5.12 13.67 7.00
N ILE A 16 5.23 14.31 5.83
CA ILE A 16 4.43 13.96 4.65
C ILE A 16 4.69 12.51 4.21
N ARG A 17 5.96 12.06 4.22
CA ARG A 17 6.31 10.67 3.88
C ARG A 17 5.67 9.67 4.86
N ARG A 18 5.69 9.97 6.17
CA ARG A 18 5.03 9.15 7.19
C ARG A 18 3.52 9.12 7.00
N PHE A 19 2.91 10.27 6.80
CA PHE A 19 1.48 10.37 6.51
C PHE A 19 1.09 9.52 5.30
N ASN A 20 1.78 9.68 4.17
CA ASN A 20 1.54 8.89 2.97
C ASN A 20 1.70 7.38 3.23
N LYS A 21 2.72 6.99 3.99
CA LYS A 21 2.94 5.59 4.36
C LYS A 21 1.80 5.04 5.22
N MET A 22 1.29 5.83 6.17
CA MET A 22 0.15 5.43 7.00
C MET A 22 -1.13 5.33 6.18
N VAL A 23 -1.43 6.31 5.31
CA VAL A 23 -2.58 6.26 4.38
C VAL A 23 -2.53 5.01 3.50
N GLN A 24 -1.35 4.65 3.00
CA GLN A 24 -1.17 3.43 2.21
C GLN A 24 -1.35 2.15 3.04
N ARG A 25 -0.88 2.15 4.30
CA ARG A 25 -1.00 1.01 5.22
C ARG A 25 -2.46 0.76 5.63
N ASP A 26 -3.17 1.82 5.97
CA ASP A 26 -4.59 1.79 6.34
C ASP A 26 -5.47 1.50 5.12
N GLY A 27 -5.04 1.91 3.92
CA GLY A 27 -5.72 1.59 2.68
C GLY A 27 -7.02 2.36 2.47
N VAL A 28 -7.27 3.43 3.25
CA VAL A 28 -8.49 4.26 3.18
C VAL A 28 -8.84 4.71 1.75
N LEU A 29 -7.85 5.11 0.96
CA LEU A 29 -8.06 5.51 -0.44
C LEU A 29 -8.43 4.31 -1.34
N GLN A 30 -7.83 3.14 -1.09
CA GLN A 30 -8.13 1.92 -1.84
C GLN A 30 -9.54 1.43 -1.52
N GLU A 31 -9.93 1.50 -0.25
CA GLU A 31 -11.27 1.17 0.20
C GLU A 31 -12.32 2.12 -0.37
N SER A 32 -12.10 3.43 -0.28
CA SER A 32 -12.97 4.43 -0.90
C SER A 32 -13.18 4.11 -2.38
N ARG A 33 -12.10 3.88 -3.16
CA ARG A 33 -12.19 3.50 -4.58
C ARG A 33 -12.96 2.19 -4.81
N ARG A 34 -12.78 1.19 -3.94
CA ARG A 34 -13.51 -0.09 -4.01
C ARG A 34 -15.00 0.09 -3.76
N ARG A 35 -15.38 0.96 -2.84
CA ARG A 35 -16.78 1.22 -2.45
C ARG A 35 -17.52 2.14 -3.44
N ARG A 36 -16.82 2.86 -4.33
CA ARG A 36 -17.41 3.78 -5.32
C ARG A 36 -18.42 3.11 -6.27
N ARG A 37 -18.29 1.82 -6.54
CA ARG A 37 -19.17 1.07 -7.44
C ARG A 37 -19.45 -0.30 -6.84
N PHE A 38 -20.61 -0.85 -7.15
CA PHE A 38 -20.90 -2.24 -6.83
C PHE A 38 -19.97 -3.16 -7.63
N ILE A 39 -19.43 -4.17 -6.96
CA ILE A 39 -18.57 -5.20 -7.54
C ILE A 39 -19.11 -6.53 -7.07
N SER A 40 -19.38 -7.44 -8.00
CA SER A 40 -19.89 -8.78 -7.68
C SER A 40 -18.88 -9.58 -6.85
N ASN A 41 -19.36 -10.58 -6.09
CA ASN A 41 -18.48 -11.43 -5.29
C ASN A 41 -17.42 -12.15 -6.14
N ARG A 42 -17.81 -12.59 -7.35
CA ARG A 42 -16.91 -13.22 -8.32
C ARG A 42 -15.80 -12.27 -8.79
N GLU A 43 -16.12 -11.01 -9.06
CA GLU A 43 -15.12 -10.03 -9.44
C GLU A 43 -14.20 -9.65 -8.27
N LYS A 44 -14.71 -9.60 -7.04
CA LYS A 44 -13.86 -9.41 -5.84
C LYS A 44 -12.82 -10.53 -5.73
N GLN A 45 -13.22 -11.79 -5.95
CA GLN A 45 -12.31 -12.94 -5.97
C GLN A 45 -11.25 -12.81 -7.07
N ARG A 46 -11.66 -12.55 -8.32
CA ARG A 46 -10.72 -12.33 -9.44
C ARG A 46 -9.71 -11.21 -9.15
N GLN A 47 -10.17 -10.12 -8.53
CA GLN A 47 -9.27 -9.03 -8.14
C GLN A 47 -8.29 -9.44 -7.04
N ALA A 48 -8.74 -10.23 -6.05
CA ALA A 48 -7.88 -10.75 -4.98
C ALA A 48 -6.80 -11.70 -5.53
N GLU A 49 -7.18 -12.63 -6.40
CA GLU A 49 -6.25 -13.56 -7.07
C GLU A 49 -5.20 -12.82 -7.89
N ARG A 50 -5.62 -11.86 -8.73
CA ARG A 50 -4.71 -11.00 -9.50
C ARG A 50 -3.74 -10.24 -8.60
N ARG A 51 -4.22 -9.73 -7.45
CA ARG A 51 -3.37 -9.04 -6.46
C ARG A 51 -2.37 -10.02 -5.81
N ALA A 52 -2.79 -11.22 -5.45
CA ALA A 52 -1.94 -12.25 -4.87
C ALA A 52 -0.85 -12.70 -5.85
N ALA A 53 -1.19 -12.97 -7.10
CA ALA A 53 -0.23 -13.30 -8.16
C ALA A 53 0.80 -12.19 -8.37
N ARG A 54 0.36 -10.92 -8.39
CA ARG A 54 1.27 -9.76 -8.46
C ARG A 54 2.21 -9.67 -7.26
N ARG A 55 1.74 -9.96 -6.04
CA ARG A 55 2.58 -9.99 -4.83
C ARG A 55 3.64 -11.09 -4.92
N ARG A 56 3.25 -12.31 -5.33
CA ARG A 56 4.18 -13.44 -5.53
C ARG A 56 5.26 -13.10 -6.57
N ARG A 57 4.87 -12.54 -7.72
CA ARG A 57 5.81 -12.10 -8.77
C ARG A 57 6.81 -11.07 -8.25
N ARG A 58 6.37 -10.07 -7.48
CA ARG A 58 7.26 -9.06 -6.88
C ARG A 58 8.22 -9.66 -5.86
N ALA A 59 7.77 -10.62 -5.05
CA ALA A 59 8.63 -11.31 -4.10
C ALA A 59 9.75 -12.09 -4.82
N MET A 60 9.43 -12.81 -5.89
CA MET A 60 10.42 -13.53 -6.70
C MET A 60 11.46 -12.59 -7.32
N VAL A 61 11.04 -11.46 -7.88
CA VAL A 61 11.97 -10.46 -8.45
C VAL A 61 12.89 -9.87 -7.39
N LYS A 62 12.39 -9.64 -6.17
CA LYS A 62 13.20 -9.14 -5.05
C LYS A 62 14.25 -10.15 -4.60
N VAL A 63 13.93 -11.46 -4.62
CA VAL A 63 14.89 -12.52 -4.31
C VAL A 63 15.99 -12.59 -5.38
N ARG A 64 15.64 -12.41 -6.66
CA ARG A 64 16.59 -12.46 -7.78
C ARG A 64 17.50 -11.25 -7.91
N ARG A 65 17.16 -10.12 -7.27
CA ARG A 65 18.04 -8.95 -7.15
C ARG A 65 18.71 -8.98 -5.79
N PRO A 66 19.94 -9.52 -5.65
CA PRO A 66 20.69 -9.34 -4.41
C PRO A 66 20.75 -7.83 -4.13
N ARG A 67 20.42 -7.45 -2.90
CA ARG A 67 20.62 -6.09 -2.43
C ARG A 67 22.13 -5.86 -2.47
N MET A 68 22.65 -5.30 -3.57
CA MET A 68 24.02 -4.82 -3.57
C MET A 68 24.13 -3.78 -2.44
N PRO A 69 25.09 -3.93 -1.53
CA PRO A 69 25.37 -2.89 -0.55
C PRO A 69 25.76 -1.62 -1.32
N ARG A 70 25.20 -0.49 -0.89
CA ARG A 70 25.64 0.84 -1.34
C ARG A 70 26.73 1.33 -0.42
#